data_AF-A0A0X3P2E0-F1
#
_entry.id   AF-A0A0X3P2E0-F1
#
_cell.length_a   1.000
_cell.length_b   1.000
_cell.length_c   1.000
_cell.angle_alpha   90.00
_cell.angle_beta   90.00
_cell.angle_gamma   90.00
#
_symmetry.space_group_name_H-M   'P 1'
#
loop_
_entity.id
_entity.type
_entity.pdbx_description
1 polymer ?
#
loop_
_entity_poly.entity_id
_entity_poly.type
_entity_poly.pdbx_seq_one_letter_code
_entity_poly.pdbx_strand_id
1 'polypeptide(L)'
;MRHFFGKNGRKNLSYKEFCTFVENLQNEVLEIEFLRETSNRPTMSPAQFAHILLHHTKLPESCYENFITRLKRLSPDLEIDLSDYKKFFHFLNHLRDFQLAMKMYMLANKAISSFEFGRAIK
;
A
#
# COMPACT_ATOMS: atom_id res chain seq x y z
N MET A 1 21.08 15.55 -8.79
CA MET A 1 21.21 16.94 -9.32
C MET A 1 21.14 17.02 -10.84
N ARG A 2 21.94 16.27 -11.62
CA ARG A 2 21.87 16.29 -13.09
C ARG A 2 20.50 15.90 -13.68
N HIS A 3 19.80 14.95 -13.05
CA HIS A 3 18.49 14.49 -13.52
C HIS A 3 17.37 15.55 -13.41
N PHE A 4 17.49 16.47 -12.43
CA PHE A 4 16.52 17.56 -12.23
C PHE A 4 16.94 18.85 -12.94
N PHE A 5 18.21 19.25 -12.81
CA PHE A 5 18.68 20.57 -13.25
C PHE A 5 19.50 20.54 -14.54
N GLY A 6 19.58 19.37 -15.19
CA GLY A 6 20.38 19.16 -16.40
C GLY A 6 21.88 19.13 -16.11
N LYS A 7 22.69 18.88 -17.15
CA LYS A 7 24.16 18.79 -17.02
C LYS A 7 24.80 20.09 -16.51
N ASN A 8 24.17 21.24 -16.81
CA ASN A 8 24.70 22.57 -16.51
C ASN A 8 24.02 23.23 -15.30
N GLY A 9 23.08 22.54 -14.63
CA GLY A 9 22.41 23.02 -13.42
C GLY A 9 21.39 24.17 -13.63
N ARG A 10 21.05 24.50 -14.87
CA ARG A 10 20.19 25.66 -15.20
C ARG A 10 18.74 25.29 -15.53
N LYS A 11 18.41 24.00 -15.68
CA LYS A 11 17.02 23.60 -15.92
C LYS A 11 16.25 23.81 -14.61
N ASN A 12 15.11 24.50 -14.66
CA ASN A 12 14.24 24.61 -13.50
C ASN A 12 13.44 23.31 -13.31
N LEU A 13 13.20 22.94 -12.05
CA LEU A 13 12.36 21.83 -11.67
C LEU A 13 11.01 22.36 -11.18
N SER A 14 9.94 22.06 -11.92
CA SER A 14 8.60 22.40 -11.47
C SER A 14 8.14 21.47 -10.33
N TYR A 15 7.21 21.95 -9.51
CA TYR A 15 6.57 21.12 -8.47
C TYR A 15 5.95 19.85 -9.06
N LYS A 16 5.31 19.96 -10.24
CA LYS A 16 4.71 18.83 -10.94
C LYS A 16 5.77 17.78 -11.35
N GLU A 17 6.87 18.21 -11.96
CA GLU A 17 7.97 17.29 -12.32
C GLU A 17 8.56 16.60 -11.09
N PHE A 18 8.69 17.32 -9.97
CA PHE A 18 9.15 16.72 -8.72
C PHE A 18 8.18 15.67 -8.18
N CYS A 19 6.87 15.97 -8.15
CA CYS A 19 5.86 15.02 -7.69
C CYS A 19 5.85 13.74 -8.55
N THR A 20 5.85 13.89 -9.87
CA THR A 20 5.92 12.73 -10.79
C THR A 20 7.19 11.92 -10.60
N PHE A 21 8.33 12.57 -10.34
CA PHE A 21 9.56 11.84 -10.03
C PHE A 21 9.43 11.01 -8.74
N VAL A 22 8.90 11.61 -7.68
CA VAL A 22 8.71 10.92 -6.39
C VAL A 22 7.76 9.74 -6.55
N GLU A 23 6.67 9.92 -7.29
CA GLU A 23 5.69 8.86 -7.58
C GLU A 23 6.32 7.71 -8.38
N ASN A 24 7.08 8.02 -9.43
CA ASN A 24 7.78 7.00 -10.23
C ASN A 24 8.79 6.23 -9.38
N LEU A 25 9.58 6.93 -8.55
CA LEU A 25 10.55 6.30 -7.66
C LEU A 25 9.86 5.37 -6.65
N GLN A 26 8.75 5.80 -6.04
CA GLN A 26 7.97 4.95 -5.14
C GLN A 26 7.43 3.72 -5.87
N ASN A 27 6.91 3.88 -7.09
CA ASN A 27 6.41 2.78 -7.90
C ASN A 27 7.51 1.76 -8.25
N GLU A 28 8.72 2.23 -8.58
CA GLU A 28 9.88 1.36 -8.85
C GLU A 28 10.32 0.59 -7.60
N VAL A 29 10.38 1.27 -6.44
CA VAL A 29 10.72 0.62 -5.17
C VAL A 29 9.71 -0.48 -4.82
N LEU A 30 8.41 -0.18 -4.92
CA LEU A 30 7.34 -1.16 -4.66
C LEU A 30 7.41 -2.36 -5.61
N GLU A 31 7.80 -2.14 -6.87
CA GLU A 31 7.97 -3.21 -7.84
C GLU A 31 9.15 -4.11 -7.53
N ILE A 32 10.28 -3.53 -7.12
CA ILE A 32 11.46 -4.28 -6.68
C ILE A 32 11.14 -5.12 -5.44
N GLU A 33 10.42 -4.55 -4.46
CA GLU A 33 9.97 -5.26 -3.27
C GLU A 33 9.01 -6.40 -3.62
N PHE A 34 8.02 -6.13 -4.47
CA PHE A 34 7.09 -7.16 -4.92
C PHE A 34 7.81 -8.33 -5.59
N LEU A 35 8.70 -8.07 -6.55
CA LEU A 35 9.45 -9.12 -7.24
C LEU A 35 10.37 -9.90 -6.31
N ARG A 36 10.95 -9.24 -5.30
CA ARG A 36 11.74 -9.92 -4.26
C ARG A 36 10.87 -10.92 -3.48
N GLU A 37 9.73 -10.46 -2.99
CA GLU A 37 8.83 -11.27 -2.16
C GLU A 37 8.12 -12.38 -2.95
N THR A 38 7.86 -12.17 -4.24
CA THR A 38 7.28 -13.19 -5.12
C THR A 38 8.31 -14.11 -5.76
N SER A 39 9.61 -13.88 -5.56
CA SER A 39 10.70 -14.56 -6.28
C SER A 39 10.53 -14.46 -7.81
N ASN A 40 10.26 -13.25 -8.29
CA ASN A 40 9.99 -12.89 -9.69
C ASN A 40 8.72 -13.53 -10.30
N ARG A 41 7.80 -14.04 -9.48
CA ARG A 41 6.48 -14.49 -9.96
C ARG A 41 5.56 -13.29 -10.19
N PRO A 42 4.60 -13.40 -11.13
CA PRO A 42 3.68 -12.32 -11.45
C PRO A 42 2.68 -12.01 -10.32
N THR A 43 2.49 -12.95 -9.39
CA THR A 43 1.49 -12.86 -8.33
C THR A 43 2.03 -13.30 -6.97
N MET A 44 1.33 -12.87 -5.93
CA MET A 44 1.61 -13.11 -4.52
C MET A 44 0.41 -13.78 -3.84
N SER A 45 0.67 -14.72 -2.92
CA SER A 45 -0.39 -15.29 -2.08
C SER A 45 -0.85 -14.32 -0.98
N PRO A 46 -2.09 -14.42 -0.49
CA PRO A 46 -2.57 -13.60 0.63
C PRO A 46 -1.72 -13.73 1.90
N ALA A 47 -1.11 -14.90 2.12
CA ALA A 47 -0.21 -15.14 3.23
C ALA A 47 1.08 -14.31 3.11
N GLN A 48 1.73 -14.32 1.95
CA GLN A 48 2.91 -13.48 1.69
C GLN A 48 2.58 -12.00 1.86
N PHE A 49 1.44 -11.56 1.33
CA PHE A 49 1.01 -10.17 1.46
C PHE A 49 0.77 -9.78 2.93
N ALA A 50 0.11 -10.65 3.71
CA ALA A 50 -0.09 -10.42 5.14
C ALA A 50 1.23 -10.36 5.91
N HIS A 51 2.22 -11.20 5.57
CA HIS A 51 3.54 -11.15 6.20
C HIS A 51 4.22 -9.80 5.99
N ILE A 52 4.17 -9.24 4.78
CA ILE A 52 4.72 -7.91 4.49
C ILE A 52 4.05 -6.86 5.38
N LEU A 53 2.71 -6.85 5.44
CA LEU A 53 1.98 -5.88 6.26
C LEU A 53 2.33 -6.00 7.75
N LEU A 54 2.34 -7.24 8.27
CA LEU A 54 2.61 -7.48 9.68
C LEU A 54 4.06 -7.12 10.04
N HIS A 55 5.03 -7.38 9.17
CA HIS A 55 6.43 -6.99 9.37
C HIS A 55 6.59 -5.48 9.61
N HIS A 56 5.77 -4.66 8.94
CA HIS A 56 5.78 -3.21 9.08
C HIS A 56 4.86 -2.68 10.19
N THR A 57 4.35 -3.55 11.07
CA THR A 57 3.49 -3.16 12.20
C THR A 57 4.17 -3.36 13.54
N LYS A 58 3.75 -2.58 14.55
CA LYS A 58 4.19 -2.75 15.94
C LYS A 58 3.20 -3.65 16.71
N LEU A 59 2.94 -4.85 16.18
CA LEU A 59 2.05 -5.81 16.81
C LEU A 59 2.84 -6.86 17.60
N PRO A 60 2.33 -7.34 18.75
CA PRO A 60 2.93 -8.49 19.42
C PRO A 60 2.87 -9.74 18.53
N GLU A 61 3.92 -10.55 18.56
CA GLU A 61 4.01 -11.78 17.76
C GLU A 61 2.86 -12.75 18.05
N SER A 62 2.38 -12.80 19.31
CA SER A 62 1.19 -13.56 19.70
C SER A 62 -0.09 -13.22 18.90
N CYS A 63 -0.17 -12.02 18.30
CA CYS A 63 -1.29 -11.62 17.46
C CYS A 63 -1.17 -12.14 16.02
N TYR A 64 0.03 -12.49 15.56
CA TYR A 64 0.29 -12.83 14.15
C TYR A 64 -0.47 -14.09 13.75
N GLU A 65 -0.43 -15.12 14.59
CA GLU A 65 -1.15 -16.38 14.37
C GLU A 65 -2.65 -16.18 14.16
N ASN A 66 -3.25 -15.22 14.86
CA ASN A 66 -4.67 -14.90 14.71
C ASN A 66 -4.97 -14.28 13.33
N PHE A 67 -4.09 -13.40 12.83
CA PHE A 67 -4.25 -12.82 11.50
C PHE A 67 -4.05 -13.87 10.40
N ILE A 68 -3.01 -14.69 10.50
CA ILE A 68 -2.72 -15.76 9.53
C ILE A 68 -3.85 -16.80 9.50
N THR A 69 -4.37 -17.20 10.67
CA THR A 69 -5.48 -18.16 10.73
C THR A 69 -6.75 -17.64 10.04
N ARG A 70 -7.01 -16.32 10.09
CA ARG A 70 -8.15 -15.72 9.39
C ARG A 70 -8.03 -15.80 7.87
N LEU A 71 -6.81 -15.88 7.32
CA LEU A 71 -6.58 -16.02 5.88
C LEU A 71 -7.08 -17.36 5.34
N LYS A 72 -7.22 -18.40 6.19
CA LYS A 72 -7.80 -19.70 5.79
C LYS A 72 -9.25 -19.61 5.30
N ARG A 73 -9.92 -18.47 5.55
CA ARG A 73 -11.28 -18.19 5.05
C ARG A 73 -11.31 -17.61 3.64
N LEU A 74 -10.16 -17.21 3.10
CA LEU A 74 -10.04 -16.70 1.75
C LEU A 74 -10.04 -17.84 0.73
N SER A 75 -10.39 -17.52 -0.51
CA SER A 75 -10.32 -18.49 -1.61
C SER A 75 -8.86 -18.96 -1.80
N PRO A 76 -8.61 -20.26 -1.98
CA PRO A 76 -7.26 -20.77 -2.26
C PRO A 76 -6.70 -20.23 -3.59
N ASP A 77 -7.58 -19.86 -4.53
CA ASP A 77 -7.23 -19.33 -5.84
C ASP A 77 -7.04 -17.79 -5.84
N LEU A 78 -7.15 -17.15 -4.68
CA LEU A 78 -6.95 -15.71 -4.57
C LEU A 78 -5.47 -15.39 -4.74
N GLU A 79 -5.16 -14.65 -5.79
CA GLU A 79 -3.82 -14.13 -6.06
C GLU A 79 -3.84 -12.60 -6.09
N ILE A 80 -2.75 -12.00 -5.60
CA ILE A 80 -2.56 -10.55 -5.56
C ILE A 80 -1.51 -10.19 -6.60
N ASP A 81 -1.88 -9.38 -7.59
CA ASP A 81 -0.96 -8.90 -8.61
C ASP A 81 -0.22 -7.62 -8.17
N LEU A 82 0.73 -7.18 -9.01
CA LEU A 82 1.50 -5.96 -8.76
C LEU A 82 0.61 -4.70 -8.72
N SER A 83 -0.48 -4.67 -9.50
CA SER A 83 -1.39 -3.51 -9.53
C SER A 83 -2.11 -3.36 -8.21
N ASP A 84 -2.64 -4.47 -7.68
CA ASP A 84 -3.33 -4.51 -6.40
C ASP A 84 -2.38 -4.19 -5.24
N TYR A 85 -1.15 -4.73 -5.29
CA TYR A 85 -0.09 -4.38 -4.36
C TYR A 85 0.20 -2.86 -4.36
N LYS A 86 0.47 -2.26 -5.53
CA LYS A 86 0.75 -0.82 -5.65
C LYS A 86 -0.43 0.05 -5.20
N LYS A 87 -1.67 -0.29 -5.57
CA LYS A 87 -2.89 0.42 -5.13
C LYS A 87 -3.00 0.44 -3.61
N PHE A 88 -2.72 -0.69 -2.95
CA PHE A 88 -2.79 -0.76 -1.50
C PHE A 88 -1.75 0.14 -0.83
N PHE A 89 -0.49 0.11 -1.27
CA PHE A 89 0.54 0.98 -0.71
C PHE A 89 0.31 2.46 -1.02
N HIS A 90 -0.27 2.79 -2.18
CA HIS A 90 -0.73 4.14 -2.46
C HIS A 90 -1.82 4.58 -1.48
N PHE A 91 -2.79 3.71 -1.19
CA PHE A 91 -3.79 3.97 -0.14
C PHE A 91 -3.13 4.23 1.23
N LEU A 92 -2.05 3.54 1.57
CA LEU A 92 -1.34 3.77 2.83
C LEU A 92 -0.82 5.21 2.98
N ASN A 93 -0.46 5.87 1.88
CA ASN A 93 -0.03 7.28 1.88
C ASN A 93 -1.15 8.25 2.31
N HIS A 94 -2.42 7.84 2.17
CA HIS A 94 -3.61 8.62 2.51
C HIS A 94 -4.27 8.16 3.82
N LEU A 95 -3.56 7.37 4.65
CA LEU A 95 -4.11 6.82 5.90
C LEU A 95 -4.61 7.88 6.88
N ARG A 96 -4.03 9.08 6.89
CA ARG A 96 -4.45 10.13 7.82
C ARG A 96 -5.87 10.59 7.54
N ASP A 97 -6.19 10.82 6.27
CA ASP A 97 -7.52 11.26 5.84
C ASP A 97 -8.54 10.14 6.02
N PHE A 98 -8.13 8.91 5.72
CA PHE A 98 -8.91 7.72 6.00
C PHE A 98 -9.20 7.55 7.51
N GLN A 99 -8.20 7.77 8.37
CA GLN A 99 -8.37 7.68 9.83
C GLN A 99 -9.37 8.70 10.36
N LEU A 100 -9.42 9.90 9.78
CA LEU A 100 -10.41 10.92 10.14
C LEU A 100 -11.82 10.45 9.80
N ALA A 101 -12.03 9.90 8.60
CA ALA A 101 -13.32 9.34 8.21
C ALA A 101 -13.75 8.20 9.15
N MET A 102 -12.83 7.28 9.48
CA MET A 102 -13.08 6.18 10.42
C MET A 102 -13.48 6.68 11.81
N LYS A 103 -12.84 7.74 12.32
CA LYS A 103 -13.21 8.35 13.61
C LYS A 103 -14.64 8.88 13.60
N MET A 104 -15.10 9.48 12.50
CA MET A 104 -16.48 9.99 12.40
C MET A 104 -17.52 8.86 12.49
N TYR A 105 -17.29 7.73 11.82
CA TYR A 105 -18.21 6.57 11.91
C TYR A 105 -18.22 5.96 13.32
N MET A 106 -17.06 5.85 13.97
CA MET A 106 -16.96 5.38 15.36
C MET A 106 -17.72 6.32 16.32
N LEU A 107 -17.57 7.64 16.19
CA LEU A 107 -18.29 8.62 17.01
C LEU A 107 -19.81 8.58 16.79
N ALA A 108 -20.24 8.26 15.56
CA ALA A 108 -21.65 8.07 15.23
C ALA A 108 -22.21 6.71 15.67
N ASN A 109 -21.39 5.84 16.27
CA ASN A 109 -21.70 4.45 16.63
C ASN A 109 -22.28 3.65 15.45
N LYS A 110 -21.78 3.91 14.23
CA LYS A 110 -22.20 3.22 13.01
C LYS A 110 -21.14 2.21 12.59
N ALA A 111 -21.58 0.99 12.31
CA ALA A 111 -20.76 0.00 11.62
C ALA A 111 -20.49 0.49 10.19
N ILE A 112 -19.28 0.25 9.70
CA ILE A 112 -18.86 0.67 8.36
C ILE A 112 -19.10 -0.50 7.42
N SER A 113 -19.95 -0.27 6.42
CA SER A 113 -20.17 -1.20 5.33
C SER A 113 -19.03 -1.18 4.32
N SER A 114 -18.91 -2.25 3.50
CA SER A 114 -17.96 -2.28 2.38
C SER A 114 -18.13 -1.09 1.43
N PHE A 115 -19.37 -0.62 1.23
CA PHE A 115 -19.68 0.56 0.42
C PHE A 115 -19.12 1.85 1.03
N GLU A 116 -19.33 2.07 2.33
CA GLU A 116 -18.83 3.26 3.03
C GLU A 116 -17.31 3.27 3.12
N PHE A 117 -16.70 2.10 3.27
CA PHE A 117 -15.25 1.91 3.21
C PHE A 117 -14.70 2.30 1.83
N GLY A 118 -15.28 1.76 0.75
CA GLY A 118 -14.87 2.11 -0.62
C GLY A 118 -15.04 3.60 -0.94
N ARG A 119 -16.05 4.26 -0.35
CA ARG A 119 -16.23 5.72 -0.49
C ARG A 119 -15.16 6.52 0.26
N ALA A 120 -14.67 6.02 1.39
CA ALA A 120 -13.64 6.70 2.18
C ALA A 120 -12.21 6.55 1.60
N ILE A 121 -12.04 5.70 0.60
CA ILE A 121 -10.74 5.36 -0.02
C ILE A 121 -10.56 6.00 -1.40
N LYS A 122 -11.67 6.44 -2.03
CA LYS A 122 -11.65 7.21 -3.28
C LYS A 122 -11.15 8.63 -3.06
#